data_AF-A0A1F9DGM0-F1
#
_entry.id   AF-A0A1F9DGM0-F1
#
_cell.length_a   1.000
_cell.length_b   1.000
_cell.length_c   1.000
_cell.angle_alpha   90.00
_cell.angle_beta   90.00
_cell.angle_gamma   90.00
#
_symmetry.space_group_name_H-M   'P 1'
#
loop_
_entity.id
_entity.type
_entity.pdbx_description
1 polymer ?
#
loop_
_entity_poly.entity_id
_entity_poly.type
_entity_poly.pdbx_seq_one_letter_code
_entity_poly.pdbx_strand_id
1 'polypeptide(L)'
;MKDRIPDEVLKEIFSRRLKKHQVYPSTYKELKKMIVSGKLKKGERLIQEKLAHDFGVSRMPIIESLRQLRKDGLIIWKYRKGAFVA
;
A
#
# COMPACT_ATOMS: atom_id res chain seq x y z
N MET A 1 9.80 38.90 4.03
CA MET A 1 10.43 37.64 4.48
C MET A 1 9.31 36.62 4.62
N LYS A 2 9.41 35.45 3.96
CA LYS A 2 8.38 34.41 4.06
C LYS A 2 8.39 33.86 5.48
N ASP A 3 7.25 33.94 6.17
CA ASP A 3 7.05 33.30 7.46
C ASP A 3 7.37 31.81 7.33
N ARG A 4 8.50 31.42 7.92
CA ARG A 4 8.92 30.03 7.93
C ARG A 4 8.04 29.31 8.93
N ILE A 5 7.29 28.32 8.46
CA ILE A 5 6.54 27.43 9.36
C ILE A 5 7.54 26.86 10.38
N PRO A 6 7.27 27.00 11.69
CA PRO A 6 8.16 26.51 12.72
C PRO A 6 8.42 25.01 12.57
N ASP A 7 9.67 24.58 12.80
CA ASP A 7 10.08 23.18 12.67
C ASP A 7 9.29 22.24 13.57
N GLU A 8 8.74 22.75 14.67
CA GLU A 8 7.88 22.02 15.60
C GLU A 8 6.50 21.71 15.00
N VAL A 9 5.91 22.66 14.25
CA VAL A 9 4.66 22.47 13.50
C VAL A 9 4.87 21.47 12.37
N LEU A 10 6.01 21.55 11.67
CA LEU A 10 6.38 20.53 10.68
C LEU A 10 6.54 19.17 11.36
N LYS A 11 7.26 19.08 12.47
CA LYS A 11 7.41 17.84 13.24
C LYS A 11 6.09 17.30 13.74
N GLU A 12 5.11 18.12 14.12
CA GLU A 12 3.79 17.65 14.56
C GLU A 12 2.95 17.12 13.38
N ILE A 13 2.87 17.88 12.28
CA ILE A 13 2.19 17.48 11.04
C ILE A 13 2.78 16.17 10.52
N PHE A 14 4.11 16.09 10.50
CA PHE A 14 4.80 14.89 10.06
C PHE A 14 4.71 13.78 11.11
N SER A 15 4.80 14.02 12.42
CA SER A 15 4.74 12.97 13.45
C SER A 15 3.39 12.25 13.47
N ARG A 16 2.27 12.96 13.25
CA ARG A 16 0.96 12.32 13.04
C ARG A 16 0.94 11.45 11.78
N ARG A 17 1.61 11.89 10.72
CA ARG A 17 1.77 11.16 9.45
C ARG A 17 2.86 10.07 9.48
N LEU A 18 3.73 10.11 10.50
CA LEU A 18 4.87 9.22 10.73
C LEU A 18 4.58 8.15 11.79
N LYS A 19 3.31 7.79 12.04
CA LYS A 19 2.94 6.41 12.43
C LYS A 19 3.29 5.46 11.26
N LYS A 20 4.58 5.45 10.92
CA LYS A 20 5.29 4.73 9.87
C LYS A 20 5.16 3.25 10.19
N HIS A 21 4.83 2.46 9.17
CA HIS A 21 4.85 0.99 9.20
C HIS A 21 3.79 0.29 10.05
N GLN A 22 2.54 0.75 10.03
CA GLN A 22 1.48 -0.24 10.15
C GLN A 22 1.14 -0.75 8.75
N VAL A 23 1.74 -1.90 8.40
CA VAL A 23 1.11 -2.83 7.46
C VAL A 23 -0.31 -2.97 7.97
N TYR A 24 -1.31 -2.59 7.17
CA TYR A 24 -2.69 -2.72 7.59
C TYR A 24 -2.98 -4.22 7.62
N PRO A 25 -2.98 -4.86 8.81
CA PRO A 25 -2.79 -6.30 8.88
C PRO A 25 -3.96 -7.04 8.23
N SER A 26 -5.15 -6.43 8.24
CA SER A 26 -6.35 -6.94 7.58
C SER A 26 -6.20 -6.94 6.05
N THR A 27 -5.79 -5.82 5.45
CA THR A 27 -5.70 -5.67 3.99
C THR A 27 -4.61 -6.55 3.38
N TYR A 28 -3.45 -6.64 4.05
CA TYR A 28 -2.39 -7.55 3.65
C TYR A 28 -2.82 -9.03 3.73
N LYS A 29 -3.40 -9.46 4.85
CA LYS A 29 -3.82 -10.85 5.06
C LYS A 29 -4.84 -11.29 4.02
N GLU A 30 -5.81 -10.43 3.71
CA GLU A 30 -6.85 -10.76 2.73
C GLU A 30 -6.29 -10.80 1.31
N LEU A 31 -5.47 -9.83 0.88
CA LEU A 31 -4.81 -9.88 -0.44
C LEU A 31 -3.92 -11.13 -0.58
N LYS A 32 -3.17 -11.47 0.46
CA LYS A 32 -2.36 -12.70 0.50
C LYS A 32 -3.24 -13.93 0.34
N LYS A 33 -4.35 -14.01 1.08
CA LYS A 33 -5.32 -15.11 0.98
C LYS A 33 -5.89 -15.22 -0.44
N MET A 34 -6.24 -14.10 -1.07
CA MET A 34 -6.75 -14.07 -2.44
C MET A 34 -5.72 -14.55 -3.47
N ILE A 35 -4.43 -14.21 -3.30
CA ILE A 35 -3.34 -14.71 -4.16
C ILE A 35 -3.12 -16.21 -3.94
N VAL A 36 -2.96 -16.65 -2.69
CA VAL A 36 -2.66 -18.05 -2.35
C VAL A 36 -3.80 -19.00 -2.73
N SER A 37 -5.05 -18.54 -2.60
CA SER A 37 -6.23 -19.31 -3.04
C SER A 37 -6.44 -19.31 -4.56
N GLY A 38 -5.66 -18.54 -5.33
CA GLY A 38 -5.81 -18.40 -6.78
C GLY A 38 -7.00 -17.54 -7.22
N LYS A 39 -7.71 -16.89 -6.29
CA LYS A 39 -8.75 -15.90 -6.61
C LYS A 39 -8.18 -14.73 -7.42
N LEU A 40 -6.95 -14.31 -7.08
CA LEU A 40 -6.13 -13.45 -7.92
C LEU A 40 -5.14 -14.33 -8.68
N LYS A 41 -5.20 -14.30 -10.01
CA LYS A 41 -4.43 -15.22 -10.86
C LYS A 41 -3.00 -14.72 -11.05
N LYS A 42 -2.06 -15.65 -11.31
CA LYS A 42 -0.70 -15.30 -11.73
C LYS A 42 -0.73 -14.35 -12.93
N GLY A 43 0.06 -13.28 -12.85
CA GLY A 43 0.11 -12.24 -13.87
C GLY A 43 -1.07 -11.26 -13.86
N GLU A 44 -2.04 -11.41 -12.95
CA GLU A 44 -3.14 -10.45 -12.81
C GLU A 44 -2.63 -9.10 -12.29
N ARG A 45 -3.16 -8.00 -12.86
CA ARG A 45 -2.78 -6.64 -12.49
C ARG A 45 -3.51 -6.19 -11.24
N LEU A 46 -2.77 -5.74 -10.25
CA LEU A 46 -3.29 -5.22 -8.99
C LEU A 46 -3.40 -3.69 -9.07
N ILE A 47 -4.60 -3.19 -9.38
CA ILE A 47 -4.89 -1.76 -9.51
C ILE A 47 -5.20 -1.18 -8.13
N GLN A 48 -4.38 -0.22 -7.68
CA GLN A 48 -4.44 0.32 -6.31
C GLN A 48 -5.77 1.00 -6.01
N GLU A 49 -6.25 1.83 -6.94
CA GLU A 49 -7.53 2.54 -6.84
C GLU A 49 -8.70 1.56 -6.71
N LYS A 50 -8.71 0.51 -7.52
CA LYS A 50 -9.76 -0.52 -7.48
C LYS A 50 -9.73 -1.29 -6.16
N LEU A 51 -8.56 -1.75 -5.75
CA LEU A 51 -8.42 -2.45 -4.48
C LEU A 51 -8.80 -1.57 -3.30
N ALA A 52 -8.48 -0.27 -3.33
CA ALA A 52 -8.86 0.65 -2.26
C ALA A 52 -10.38 0.78 -2.16
N HIS A 53 -11.06 0.94 -3.30
CA HIS A 53 -12.51 0.96 -3.39
C HIS A 53 -13.14 -0.36 -2.90
N ASP A 54 -12.67 -1.51 -3.41
CA ASP A 54 -13.21 -2.84 -3.07
C ASP A 54 -13.05 -3.19 -1.58
N PHE A 55 -11.98 -2.69 -0.94
CA PHE A 55 -11.72 -2.88 0.48
C PHE A 55 -12.34 -1.79 1.38
N GLY A 56 -12.95 -0.75 0.81
CA GLY A 56 -13.51 0.37 1.58
C GLY A 56 -12.46 1.16 2.37
N VAL A 57 -11.24 1.25 1.85
CA VAL A 57 -10.11 1.93 2.49
C VAL A 57 -9.49 2.99 1.60
N SER A 58 -8.66 3.87 2.17
CA SER A 58 -7.86 4.79 1.35
C SER A 58 -6.76 4.05 0.59
N ARG A 59 -6.14 4.71 -0.40
CA ARG A 59 -5.08 4.10 -1.23
C ARG A 59 -3.82 3.71 -0.44
N MET A 60 -3.48 4.41 0.64
CA MET A 60 -2.24 4.11 1.37
C MET A 60 -2.19 2.70 1.97
N PRO A 61 -3.24 2.21 2.67
CA PRO A 61 -3.31 0.83 3.13
C PRO A 61 -3.01 -0.23 2.06
N ILE A 62 -3.52 -0.02 0.85
CA ILE A 62 -3.27 -0.89 -0.29
C ILE A 62 -1.81 -0.81 -0.73
N ILE A 63 -1.25 0.41 -0.86
CA ILE A 63 0.16 0.60 -1.25
C ILE A 63 1.10 -0.10 -0.26
N GLU A 64 0.89 0.04 1.05
CA GLU A 64 1.70 -0.62 2.06
C GLU A 64 1.56 -2.14 2.02
N SER A 65 0.34 -2.65 1.82
CA SER A 65 0.09 -4.08 1.68
C SER A 65 0.76 -4.66 0.44
N LEU A 66 0.68 -3.98 -0.71
CA LEU A 66 1.37 -4.38 -1.94
C LEU A 66 2.89 -4.32 -1.79
N ARG A 67 3.43 -3.33 -1.07
CA ARG A 67 4.86 -3.28 -0.73
C ARG A 67 5.29 -4.51 0.08
N GLN A 68 4.49 -4.92 1.07
CA GLN A 68 4.79 -6.10 1.86
C GLN A 68 4.65 -7.39 1.03
N LEU A 69 3.59 -7.54 0.23
CA LEU A 69 3.43 -8.68 -0.68
C LEU A 69 4.58 -8.80 -1.69
N ARG A 70 5.16 -7.67 -2.12
CA ARG A 70 6.35 -7.66 -2.98
C ARG A 70 7.57 -8.20 -2.24
N LYS A 71 7.78 -7.75 -0.98
CA LYS A 71 8.88 -8.27 -0.14
C LYS A 71 8.75 -9.79 0.06
N ASP A 72 7.52 -10.27 0.18
CA ASP A 72 7.22 -11.70 0.34
C ASP A 72 7.27 -12.48 -0.99
N GLY A 73 7.57 -11.83 -2.13
CA GLY A 73 7.67 -12.47 -3.44
C GLY A 73 6.34 -12.86 -4.09
N LEU A 74 5.20 -12.44 -3.55
CA LEU A 74 3.86 -12.78 -4.05
C LEU A 74 3.43 -11.89 -5.23
N ILE A 75 4.06 -10.73 -5.38
CA ILE A 75 3.80 -9.80 -6.48
C ILE A 75 5.10 -9.20 -7.00
N ILE A 76 5.05 -8.70 -8.23
CA ILE A 76 6.14 -7.95 -8.89
C ILE A 76 5.66 -6.56 -9.32
N TRP A 77 6.59 -5.61 -9.38
CA TRP A 77 6.34 -4.30 -10.00
C TRP A 77 6.91 -4.29 -11.41
N LYS A 78 6.08 -3.91 -12.38
CA LYS A 78 6.51 -3.66 -13.76
C LYS A 78 6.60 -2.16 -14.00
N TYR A 79 7.73 -1.71 -14.55
CA TYR A 79 7.99 -0.29 -14.83
C TYR A 79 6.85 0.31 -15.65
N ARG A 80 6.30 1.45 -15.18
CA ARG A 80 5.14 2.17 -15.76
C ARG A 80 3.85 1.35 -15.93
N LYS A 81 3.80 0.12 -15.43
CA LYS A 81 2.66 -0.81 -15.56
C LYS A 81 2.00 -1.15 -14.22
N GLY A 82 2.70 -1.00 -13.09
CA GLY A 82 2.15 -1.20 -11.76
C GLY A 82 2.46 -2.59 -11.17
N ALA A 83 1.63 -3.04 -10.23
CA ALA A 83 1.79 -4.30 -9.52
C ALA A 83 1.08 -5.46 -10.22
N PHE A 84 1.70 -6.64 -10.21
CA PHE A 84 1.17 -7.87 -10.80
C PHE A 84 1.44 -9.06 -9.88
N VAL A 85 0.52 -10.02 -9.80
CA VAL A 85 0.77 -11.29 -9.10
C VAL A 85 1.94 -12.03 -9.77
N ALA A 86 2.89 -12.52 -8.96
CA ALA A 86 4.13 -13.17 -9.40
C ALA A 86 3.92 -14.55 -10.06
#